data_AF-A0A9Q0Z278-F1
#
_entry.id   AF-A0A9Q0Z278-F1
#
_cell.length_a   1.000
_cell.length_b   1.000
_cell.length_c   1.000
_cell.angle_alpha   90.00
_cell.angle_beta   90.00
_cell.angle_gamma   90.00
#
_symmetry.space_group_name_H-M   'P 1'
#
loop_
_entity.id
_entity.type
_entity.pdbx_description
1 polymer ?
#
loop_
_entity_poly.entity_id
_entity_poly.type
_entity_poly.pdbx_seq_one_letter_code
_entity_poly.pdbx_strand_id
1 'polypeptide(L)'
;MNNIQPNQTFPHIIEAPKSFEEFCAILENCSNENVILVVDRIRKSNAIQLAAENRKKMQVFYGVLLQYFAVLANKKPLNIELLNFLVKPLMEMSVEIPYFSAICARQRILRTRAQFCEALKNTENSCWPSMKTLSLLRLWSMIFPCSDFRHVVMTPVILLMSEYLMRCPILSGRDIAIGSFLCTMVLSITKQSQKFCPEAIMFLQTLLMATTERKPASYQESRFYHLMELKELKPLLHIHDRVNEIRPLNFLMVMDKQEDTSFFSSDDFRVSVLVTMVETLRGFVDIYKELSSFPEIFSPISMLLLEVAQQDNMPATLQDKFKDVAELINKQANEHRETRKPLQMHKKKPVPIKLLAPKFEENFVKGRDYDPDRERVEMKKLKKLVKREAKGAARELRKDNYFLFEVKEKEKALVEDERAENYGKARAFLQEQEHAFKSGQLGKGKGRKRRR
;
A
#
# COMPACT_ATOMS: atom_id res chain seq x y z
N MET A 1 -16.65 38.21 -46.61
CA MET A 1 -15.71 37.78 -47.65
C MET A 1 -14.31 38.00 -47.10
N ASN A 2 -13.73 36.98 -46.45
CA ASN A 2 -12.41 37.06 -45.84
C ASN A 2 -11.40 36.45 -46.81
N ASN A 3 -10.45 37.27 -47.26
CA ASN A 3 -9.26 36.81 -47.97
C ASN A 3 -8.45 35.90 -47.04
N ILE A 4 -8.69 34.59 -47.15
CA ILE A 4 -7.78 33.57 -46.63
C ILE A 4 -6.57 33.64 -47.55
N GLN A 5 -5.48 34.28 -47.12
CA GLN A 5 -4.19 34.10 -47.79
C GLN A 5 -3.73 32.67 -47.51
N PRO A 6 -3.67 31.78 -48.51
CA PRO A 6 -3.09 30.47 -48.33
C PRO A 6 -1.57 30.63 -48.40
N ASN A 7 -0.86 30.09 -47.41
CA ASN A 7 0.59 29.95 -47.33
C ASN A 7 1.38 31.21 -46.91
N GLN A 8 1.20 31.66 -45.67
CA GLN A 8 2.33 32.29 -44.97
C GLN A 8 3.40 31.22 -44.72
N THR A 9 4.51 31.28 -45.46
CA THR A 9 5.70 30.46 -45.21
C THR A 9 6.34 30.90 -43.89
N PHE A 10 5.96 30.25 -42.79
CA PHE A 10 6.65 30.44 -41.51
C PHE A 10 8.12 30.01 -41.64
N PRO A 11 9.06 30.64 -40.92
CA PRO A 11 10.44 30.21 -40.91
C PRO A 11 10.57 28.76 -40.39
N HIS A 12 11.55 28.03 -40.93
CA HIS A 12 11.83 26.65 -40.52
C HIS A 12 12.50 26.56 -39.14
N ILE A 13 13.20 27.61 -38.73
CA ILE A 13 13.82 27.74 -37.41
C ILE A 13 13.04 28.80 -36.65
N ILE A 14 12.32 28.37 -35.61
CA ILE A 14 11.61 29.25 -34.70
C ILE A 14 12.21 29.05 -33.31
N GLU A 15 12.63 30.14 -32.68
CA GLU A 15 13.10 30.08 -31.29
C GLU A 15 11.94 29.79 -30.35
N ALA A 16 12.21 29.06 -29.27
CA ALA A 16 11.18 28.74 -28.28
C ALA A 16 10.75 30.03 -27.54
N PRO A 17 9.45 30.39 -27.55
CA PRO A 17 8.97 31.60 -26.90
C PRO A 17 9.14 31.47 -25.38
N LYS A 18 9.58 32.56 -24.74
CA LYS A 18 9.84 32.60 -23.30
C LYS A 18 8.63 33.09 -22.52
N SER A 19 7.77 33.87 -23.16
CA SER A 19 6.56 34.43 -22.56
C SER A 19 5.28 34.04 -23.32
N PHE A 20 4.15 34.18 -22.64
CA PHE A 20 2.83 33.94 -23.23
C PHE A 20 2.49 34.98 -24.30
N GLU A 21 2.92 36.22 -24.12
CA GLU A 21 2.70 37.33 -25.06
C GLU A 21 3.49 37.12 -26.34
N GLU A 22 4.76 36.73 -26.25
CA GLU A 22 5.57 36.34 -27.41
C GLU A 22 4.92 35.22 -28.21
N PHE A 23 4.40 34.19 -27.53
CA PHE A 23 3.75 33.09 -28.22
C PHE A 23 2.44 33.51 -28.89
N CYS A 24 1.65 34.36 -28.25
CA CYS A 24 0.44 34.91 -28.87
C CYS A 24 0.79 35.75 -30.11
N ALA A 25 1.82 36.60 -30.05
CA ALA A 25 2.26 37.42 -31.19
C ALA A 25 2.72 36.57 -32.38
N ILE A 26 3.41 35.44 -32.14
CA ILE A 26 3.79 34.50 -33.21
C ILE A 26 2.56 33.86 -33.86
N LEU A 27 1.48 33.67 -33.09
CA LEU A 27 0.26 33.02 -33.54
C LEU A 27 -0.81 34.01 -34.04
N GLU A 28 -0.56 35.31 -34.00
CA GLU A 28 -1.48 36.32 -34.53
C GLU A 28 -1.69 36.09 -36.03
N ASN A 29 -2.95 35.94 -36.44
CA ASN A 29 -3.41 35.68 -37.82
C ASN A 29 -3.10 34.27 -38.40
N CYS A 30 -2.75 33.29 -37.56
CA CYS A 30 -2.56 31.91 -38.00
C CYS A 30 -3.90 31.12 -38.07
N SER A 31 -4.04 30.26 -39.09
CA SER A 31 -5.09 29.24 -39.13
C SER A 31 -4.79 28.10 -38.14
N ASN A 32 -5.81 27.33 -37.74
CA ASN A 32 -5.67 26.23 -36.77
C ASN A 32 -4.56 25.22 -37.15
N GLU A 33 -4.45 24.87 -38.44
CA GLU A 33 -3.42 23.94 -38.95
C GLU A 33 -2.02 24.55 -38.88
N ASN A 34 -1.90 25.85 -39.17
CA ASN A 34 -0.63 26.57 -39.09
C ASN A 34 -0.12 26.67 -37.66
N VAL A 35 -1.01 26.78 -36.66
CA VAL A 35 -0.62 26.75 -35.23
C VAL A 35 0.10 25.46 -34.88
N ILE A 36 -0.36 24.32 -35.38
CA ILE A 36 0.26 23.01 -35.13
C ILE A 36 1.63 22.94 -35.80
N LEU A 37 1.71 23.39 -37.07
CA LEU A 37 2.96 23.42 -37.81
C LEU A 37 4.01 24.28 -37.11
N VAL A 38 3.59 25.42 -36.55
CA VAL A 38 4.47 26.29 -35.75
C VAL A 38 4.93 25.59 -34.48
N VAL A 39 4.02 24.96 -33.73
CA VAL A 39 4.37 24.20 -32.51
C VAL A 39 5.33 23.06 -32.82
N ASP A 40 5.10 22.29 -33.88
CA ASP A 40 5.96 21.19 -34.30
C ASP A 40 7.33 21.68 -34.77
N ARG A 41 7.38 22.83 -35.47
CA ARG A 41 8.65 23.45 -35.86
C ARG A 41 9.44 23.94 -34.65
N ILE A 42 8.80 24.58 -33.68
CA ILE A 42 9.43 25.01 -32.42
C ILE A 42 10.01 23.81 -31.67
N ARG A 43 9.28 22.69 -31.62
CA ARG A 43 9.75 21.45 -30.98
C ARG A 43 10.93 20.82 -31.71
N LYS A 44 10.87 20.75 -33.05
CA LYS A 44 11.96 20.19 -33.88
C LYS A 44 13.22 21.06 -33.85
N SER A 45 13.09 22.38 -33.93
CA SER A 45 14.23 23.31 -33.91
C SER A 45 14.93 23.32 -32.54
N ASN A 46 14.19 23.10 -31.45
CA ASN A 46 14.71 23.13 -30.09
C ASN A 46 14.68 21.74 -29.43
N ALA A 47 14.90 20.66 -30.21
CA ALA A 47 14.90 19.31 -29.67
C ALA A 47 15.99 19.13 -28.59
N ILE A 48 15.64 18.39 -27.53
CA ILE A 48 16.53 18.13 -26.38
C ILE A 48 17.79 17.35 -26.81
N GLN A 49 17.68 16.56 -27.89
CA GLN A 49 18.79 15.81 -28.47
C GLN A 49 19.87 16.70 -29.11
N LEU A 50 19.52 17.92 -29.52
CA LEU A 50 20.46 18.83 -30.19
C LEU A 50 21.40 19.53 -29.20
N ALA A 51 20.90 19.97 -28.05
CA ALA A 51 21.70 20.62 -27.01
C ALA A 51 21.04 20.49 -25.64
N ALA A 52 21.85 20.29 -24.59
CA ALA A 52 21.35 20.18 -23.22
C ALA A 52 20.62 21.45 -22.72
N GLU A 53 21.00 22.63 -23.22
CA GLU A 53 20.36 23.91 -22.90
C GLU A 53 18.92 24.00 -23.41
N ASN A 54 18.59 23.28 -24.48
CA ASN A 54 17.24 23.26 -25.04
C ASN A 54 16.22 22.63 -24.10
N ARG A 55 16.66 21.80 -23.14
CA ARG A 55 15.77 21.24 -22.12
C ARG A 55 15.07 22.33 -21.29
N LYS A 56 15.81 23.38 -20.88
CA LYS A 56 15.21 24.51 -20.13
C LYS A 56 14.24 25.30 -21.01
N LYS A 57 14.59 25.53 -22.28
CA LYS A 57 13.71 26.20 -23.25
C LYS A 57 12.40 25.43 -23.48
N MET A 58 12.47 24.10 -23.64
CA MET A 58 11.29 23.24 -23.80
C MET A 58 10.43 23.15 -22.54
N GLN A 59 11.02 23.22 -21.35
CA GLN A 59 10.26 23.33 -20.09
C GLN A 59 9.46 24.63 -20.05
N VAL A 60 10.10 25.77 -20.31
CA VAL A 60 9.41 27.08 -20.35
C VAL A 60 8.30 27.06 -21.42
N PHE A 61 8.61 26.56 -22.61
CA PHE A 61 7.65 26.46 -23.71
C PHE A 61 6.45 25.56 -23.36
N TYR A 62 6.67 24.40 -22.71
CA TYR A 62 5.58 23.55 -22.24
C TYR A 62 4.65 24.30 -21.28
N GLY A 63 5.21 25.09 -20.36
CA GLY A 63 4.43 25.94 -19.45
C GLY A 63 3.56 26.97 -20.19
N VAL A 64 4.13 27.62 -21.22
CA VAL A 64 3.43 28.59 -22.09
C VAL A 64 2.35 27.90 -22.92
N LEU A 65 2.64 26.76 -23.53
CA LEU A 65 1.69 25.99 -24.34
C LEU A 65 0.51 25.49 -23.49
N LEU A 66 0.78 25.03 -22.27
CA LEU A 66 -0.26 24.64 -21.32
C LEU A 66 -1.08 25.85 -20.86
N GLN A 67 -0.49 27.04 -20.78
CA GLN A 67 -1.22 28.30 -20.49
C GLN A 67 -2.11 28.68 -21.67
N TYR A 68 -1.59 28.57 -22.89
CA TYR A 68 -2.34 28.79 -24.11
C TYR A 68 -3.54 27.84 -24.25
N PHE A 69 -3.35 26.54 -24.03
CA PHE A 69 -4.44 25.57 -23.96
C PHE A 69 -5.52 25.98 -22.96
N ALA A 70 -5.11 26.43 -21.77
CA ALA A 70 -6.03 26.85 -20.72
C ALA A 70 -6.78 28.15 -21.05
N VAL A 71 -6.16 29.09 -21.77
CA VAL A 71 -6.81 30.33 -22.21
C VAL A 71 -7.78 30.04 -23.35
N LEU A 72 -7.40 29.20 -24.33
CA LEU A 72 -8.26 28.77 -25.41
C LEU A 72 -9.53 28.09 -24.90
N ALA A 73 -9.43 27.27 -23.86
CA ALA A 73 -10.56 26.61 -23.23
C ALA A 73 -11.56 27.58 -22.54
N ASN A 74 -11.23 28.86 -22.39
CA ASN A 74 -12.13 29.89 -21.88
C ASN A 74 -12.62 30.88 -22.96
N LYS A 75 -12.06 30.85 -24.18
CA LYS A 75 -12.52 31.73 -25.27
C LYS A 75 -13.87 31.24 -25.80
N LYS A 76 -14.78 32.17 -26.05
CA LYS A 76 -16.09 31.92 -26.68
C LYS A 76 -16.12 32.56 -28.08
N PRO A 77 -16.47 31.83 -29.16
CA PRO A 77 -16.84 30.40 -29.21
C PRO A 77 -15.64 29.47 -28.98
N LEU A 78 -15.91 28.27 -28.44
CA LEU A 78 -14.90 27.26 -28.16
C LEU A 78 -14.35 26.63 -29.45
N ASN A 79 -13.04 26.76 -29.67
CA ASN A 79 -12.35 26.12 -30.80
C ASN A 79 -11.84 24.72 -30.40
N ILE A 80 -12.71 23.72 -30.53
CA ILE A 80 -12.46 22.33 -30.12
C ILE A 80 -11.40 21.66 -30.99
N GLU A 81 -11.39 21.96 -32.29
CA GLU A 81 -10.41 21.42 -33.23
C GLU A 81 -8.99 21.80 -32.79
N LEU A 82 -8.77 23.08 -32.50
CA LEU A 82 -7.48 23.56 -32.02
C LEU A 82 -7.09 22.94 -30.67
N LEU A 83 -8.03 22.80 -29.73
CA LEU A 83 -7.76 22.13 -28.46
C LEU A 83 -7.32 20.68 -28.65
N ASN A 84 -8.02 19.91 -29.49
CA ASN A 84 -7.69 18.53 -29.80
C ASN A 84 -6.31 18.41 -30.46
N PHE A 85 -5.99 19.31 -31.38
CA PHE A 85 -4.70 19.34 -32.03
C PHE A 85 -3.54 19.62 -31.07
N LEU A 86 -3.76 20.42 -30.02
CA LEU A 86 -2.75 20.70 -28.99
C LEU A 86 -2.51 19.53 -28.02
N VAL A 87 -3.45 18.57 -27.90
CA VAL A 87 -3.31 17.43 -26.98
C VAL A 87 -2.10 16.57 -27.33
N LYS A 88 -1.91 16.25 -28.61
CA LYS A 88 -0.79 15.40 -29.06
C LYS A 88 0.59 16.01 -28.76
N PRO A 89 0.89 17.26 -29.15
CA PRO A 89 2.14 17.91 -28.77
C PRO A 89 2.36 17.98 -27.25
N LEU A 90 1.32 18.26 -26.47
CA LEU A 90 1.42 18.28 -25.00
C LEU A 90 1.74 16.90 -24.41
N MET A 91 1.13 15.83 -24.94
CA MET A 91 1.44 14.45 -24.53
C MET A 91 2.89 14.09 -24.88
N GLU A 92 3.34 14.34 -26.11
CA GLU A 92 4.70 14.01 -26.52
C GLU A 92 5.75 14.79 -25.70
N MET A 93 5.55 16.10 -25.51
CA MET A 93 6.42 16.90 -24.64
C MET A 93 6.40 16.42 -23.19
N SER A 94 5.25 15.95 -22.67
CA SER A 94 5.18 15.44 -21.31
C SER A 94 6.03 14.19 -21.09
N VAL A 95 6.22 13.36 -22.12
CA VAL A 95 7.11 12.18 -22.11
C VAL A 95 8.58 12.60 -22.14
N GLU A 96 8.91 13.66 -22.89
CA GLU A 96 10.27 14.21 -22.97
C GLU A 96 10.71 14.88 -21.64
N ILE A 97 9.79 15.54 -20.92
CA ILE A 97 10.06 16.27 -19.67
C ILE A 97 9.09 15.89 -18.52
N PRO A 98 9.09 14.63 -18.05
CA PRO A 98 8.06 14.10 -17.15
C PRO A 98 8.02 14.76 -15.76
N TYR A 99 9.18 15.09 -15.18
CA TYR A 99 9.22 15.75 -13.87
C TYR A 99 8.64 17.16 -13.92
N PHE A 100 8.97 17.91 -14.97
CA PHE A 100 8.51 19.29 -15.11
C PHE A 100 7.01 19.34 -15.44
N SER A 101 6.54 18.46 -16.33
CA SER A 101 5.12 18.35 -16.68
C SER A 101 4.26 18.03 -15.44
N ALA A 102 4.73 17.12 -14.58
CA ALA A 102 4.08 16.79 -13.32
C ALA A 102 4.08 17.95 -12.32
N ILE A 103 5.19 18.69 -12.19
CA ILE A 103 5.27 19.89 -11.34
C ILE A 103 4.28 20.96 -11.81
N CYS A 104 4.23 21.24 -13.11
CA CYS A 104 3.29 22.21 -13.68
C CYS A 104 1.83 21.81 -13.44
N ALA A 105 1.49 20.54 -13.65
CA ALA A 105 0.15 20.04 -13.39
C ALA A 105 -0.20 20.18 -11.89
N ARG A 106 0.69 19.75 -11.00
CA ARG A 106 0.50 19.85 -9.54
C ARG A 106 0.32 21.29 -9.07
N GLN A 107 1.13 22.23 -9.55
CA GLN A 107 1.00 23.64 -9.21
C GLN A 107 -0.34 24.22 -9.66
N ARG A 108 -0.83 23.84 -10.85
CA ARG A 108 -2.15 24.26 -11.33
C ARG A 108 -3.29 23.67 -10.51
N ILE A 109 -3.22 22.39 -10.17
CA ILE A 109 -4.20 21.73 -9.29
C ILE A 109 -4.28 22.44 -7.93
N LEU A 110 -3.13 22.76 -7.32
CA LEU A 110 -3.08 23.48 -6.06
C LEU A 110 -3.72 24.88 -6.16
N ARG A 111 -3.41 25.63 -7.22
CA ARG A 111 -4.03 26.95 -7.47
C ARG A 111 -5.55 26.83 -7.67
N THR A 112 -5.99 25.87 -8.47
CA THR A 112 -7.41 25.62 -8.70
C THR A 112 -8.13 25.26 -7.41
N ARG A 113 -7.53 24.42 -6.56
CA ARG A 113 -8.10 24.08 -5.25
C ARG A 113 -8.16 25.28 -4.31
N ALA A 114 -7.14 26.14 -4.30
CA ALA A 114 -7.14 27.36 -3.49
C ALA A 114 -8.27 28.30 -3.91
N GLN A 115 -8.41 28.55 -5.21
CA GLN A 115 -9.51 29.34 -5.79
C GLN A 115 -10.88 28.74 -5.48
N PHE A 116 -10.98 27.41 -5.53
CA PHE A 116 -12.21 26.70 -5.16
C PHE A 116 -12.56 26.89 -3.67
N CYS A 117 -11.59 26.74 -2.76
CA CYS A 117 -11.81 26.97 -1.34
C CYS A 117 -12.20 28.43 -1.03
N GLU A 118 -11.73 29.40 -1.81
CA GLU A 118 -12.16 30.80 -1.71
C GLU A 118 -13.59 30.97 -2.24
N ALA A 119 -13.93 30.36 -3.38
CA ALA A 119 -15.27 30.41 -3.94
C ALA A 119 -16.32 29.80 -2.99
N LEU A 120 -15.99 28.70 -2.31
CA LEU A 120 -16.88 28.06 -1.33
C LEU A 120 -17.25 28.96 -0.15
N LYS A 121 -16.43 29.97 0.19
CA LYS A 121 -16.78 30.94 1.24
C LYS A 121 -17.89 31.90 0.77
N ASN A 122 -17.95 32.16 -0.54
CA ASN A 122 -18.91 33.06 -1.16
C ASN A 122 -20.10 32.27 -1.66
N THR A 123 -21.08 32.10 -0.76
CA THR A 123 -22.24 31.21 -0.95
C THR A 123 -23.17 31.59 -2.12
N GLU A 124 -23.07 32.81 -2.63
CA GLU A 124 -23.96 33.36 -3.65
C GLU A 124 -23.61 32.92 -5.08
N ASN A 125 -22.36 32.49 -5.33
CA ASN A 125 -21.90 32.13 -6.67
C ASN A 125 -21.76 30.61 -6.86
N SER A 126 -21.99 30.14 -8.10
CA SER A 126 -21.68 28.75 -8.46
C SER A 126 -20.19 28.45 -8.23
N CYS A 127 -19.92 27.42 -7.45
CA CYS A 127 -18.57 26.97 -7.10
C CYS A 127 -18.02 25.89 -8.06
N TRP A 128 -18.77 25.58 -9.12
CA TRP A 128 -18.45 24.52 -10.07
C TRP A 128 -17.26 24.89 -10.99
N PRO A 129 -16.48 23.91 -11.47
CA PRO A 129 -15.29 24.18 -12.26
C PRO A 129 -15.61 24.79 -13.64
N SER A 130 -14.79 25.77 -14.02
CA SER A 130 -14.83 26.38 -15.36
C SER A 130 -14.41 25.41 -16.47
N MET A 131 -14.75 25.76 -17.72
CA MET A 131 -14.37 24.97 -18.91
C MET A 131 -12.86 24.76 -19.03
N LYS A 132 -12.05 25.77 -18.68
CA LYS A 132 -10.60 25.64 -18.52
C LYS A 132 -10.22 24.52 -17.55
N THR A 133 -10.81 24.49 -16.36
CA THR A 133 -10.48 23.48 -15.35
C THR A 133 -10.86 22.09 -15.84
N LEU A 134 -12.06 21.93 -16.38
CA LEU A 134 -12.54 20.65 -16.93
C LEU A 134 -11.65 20.13 -18.07
N SER A 135 -11.27 21.01 -18.99
CA SER A 135 -10.37 20.68 -20.11
C SER A 135 -8.99 20.25 -19.62
N LEU A 136 -8.45 20.91 -18.58
CA LEU A 136 -7.18 20.52 -17.97
C LEU A 136 -7.26 19.18 -17.24
N LEU A 137 -8.34 18.92 -16.48
CA LEU A 137 -8.56 17.63 -15.81
C LEU A 137 -8.64 16.50 -16.85
N ARG A 138 -9.35 16.73 -17.95
CA ARG A 138 -9.42 15.78 -19.07
C ARG A 138 -8.06 15.55 -19.71
N LEU A 139 -7.31 16.62 -19.99
CA LEU A 139 -5.96 16.54 -20.55
C LEU A 139 -5.02 15.72 -19.63
N TRP A 140 -5.03 15.97 -18.33
CA TRP A 140 -4.18 15.23 -17.39
C TRP A 140 -4.54 13.75 -17.30
N SER A 141 -5.82 13.38 -17.44
CA SER A 141 -6.23 11.97 -17.51
C SER A 141 -5.73 11.24 -18.75
N MET A 142 -5.41 11.96 -19.83
CA MET A 142 -4.80 11.39 -21.04
C MET A 142 -3.27 11.33 -20.95
N ILE A 143 -2.65 12.33 -20.33
CA ILE A 143 -1.19 12.44 -20.20
C ILE A 143 -0.65 11.43 -19.17
N PHE A 144 -1.31 11.30 -18.01
CA PHE A 144 -0.78 10.57 -16.87
C PHE A 144 -1.52 9.25 -16.62
N PRO A 145 -0.83 8.19 -16.15
CA PRO A 145 -1.44 6.90 -15.87
C PRO A 145 -2.48 7.01 -14.74
N CYS A 146 -3.64 6.41 -14.96
CA CYS A 146 -4.75 6.39 -14.01
C CYS A 146 -4.73 5.16 -13.08
N SER A 147 -4.03 4.08 -13.47
CA SER A 147 -4.02 2.77 -12.80
C SER A 147 -3.16 2.70 -11.54
N ASP A 148 -2.17 3.59 -11.39
CA ASP A 148 -1.20 3.53 -10.30
C ASP A 148 -1.87 3.59 -8.93
N PHE A 149 -1.34 2.85 -7.94
CA PHE A 149 -1.84 2.91 -6.56
C PHE A 149 -1.85 4.36 -6.03
N ARG A 150 -0.73 5.07 -6.20
CA ARG A 150 -0.57 6.49 -5.87
C ARG A 150 0.25 7.20 -6.94
N HIS A 151 -0.33 8.23 -7.54
CA HIS A 151 0.32 9.05 -8.58
C HIS A 151 0.38 10.51 -8.16
N VAL A 152 1.49 11.20 -8.45
CA VAL A 152 1.75 12.57 -7.96
C VAL A 152 0.76 13.60 -8.51
N VAL A 153 0.21 13.37 -9.71
CA VAL A 153 -0.77 14.26 -10.35
C VAL A 153 -2.18 13.68 -10.28
N MET A 154 -2.35 12.41 -10.62
CA MET A 154 -3.69 11.82 -10.78
C MET A 154 -4.41 11.59 -9.46
N THR A 155 -3.70 11.26 -8.38
CA THR A 155 -4.33 11.15 -7.06
C THR A 155 -4.91 12.51 -6.60
N PRO A 156 -4.17 13.64 -6.66
CA PRO A 156 -4.76 14.96 -6.43
C PRO A 156 -5.89 15.34 -7.39
N VAL A 157 -5.82 14.97 -8.66
CA VAL A 157 -6.88 15.23 -9.65
C VAL A 157 -8.19 14.52 -9.26
N ILE A 158 -8.11 13.23 -8.92
CA ILE A 158 -9.27 12.45 -8.47
C ILE A 158 -9.84 13.06 -7.18
N LEU A 159 -8.99 13.39 -6.21
CA LEU A 159 -9.41 14.04 -4.97
C LEU A 159 -10.10 15.38 -5.23
N LEU A 160 -9.59 16.20 -6.14
CA LEU A 160 -10.22 17.47 -6.50
C LEU A 160 -11.58 17.26 -7.17
N MET A 161 -11.72 16.26 -8.06
CA MET A 161 -13.01 15.92 -8.67
C MET A 161 -14.02 15.43 -7.63
N SER A 162 -13.60 14.55 -6.70
CA SER A 162 -14.43 14.12 -5.57
C SER A 162 -14.81 15.30 -4.66
N GLU A 163 -13.88 16.23 -4.42
CA GLU A 163 -14.13 17.41 -3.60
C GLU A 163 -15.18 18.34 -4.23
N TYR A 164 -15.14 18.54 -5.56
CA TYR A 164 -16.20 19.25 -6.29
C TYR A 164 -17.56 18.56 -6.17
N LEU A 165 -17.63 17.24 -6.38
CA LEU A 165 -18.89 16.49 -6.34
C LEU A 165 -19.55 16.48 -4.96
N MET A 166 -18.75 16.53 -3.89
CA MET A 166 -19.22 16.47 -2.51
C MET A 166 -19.58 17.84 -1.93
N ARG A 167 -18.80 18.88 -2.24
CA ARG A 167 -18.88 20.19 -1.55
C ARG A 167 -19.62 21.27 -2.35
N CYS A 168 -19.78 21.12 -3.67
CA CYS A 168 -20.48 22.13 -4.45
C CYS A 168 -22.00 22.01 -4.28
N PRO A 169 -22.71 23.07 -3.87
CA PRO A 169 -24.16 23.08 -3.93
C PRO A 169 -24.64 23.06 -5.39
N ILE A 170 -25.75 22.36 -5.64
CA ILE A 170 -26.41 22.32 -6.94
C ILE A 170 -27.49 23.40 -6.94
N LEU A 171 -27.26 24.51 -7.67
CA LEU A 171 -28.20 25.64 -7.71
C LEU A 171 -28.93 25.73 -9.06
N SER A 172 -28.23 25.39 -10.14
CA SER A 172 -28.72 25.55 -11.52
C SER A 172 -28.65 24.24 -12.32
N GLY A 173 -29.38 24.16 -13.44
CA GLY A 173 -29.24 23.06 -14.38
C GLY A 173 -27.83 22.96 -15.01
N ARG A 174 -27.12 24.09 -15.12
CA ARG A 174 -25.72 24.11 -15.58
C ARG A 174 -24.80 23.36 -14.62
N ASP A 175 -24.99 23.54 -13.32
CA ASP A 175 -24.24 22.84 -12.28
C ASP A 175 -24.43 21.33 -12.38
N ILE A 176 -25.67 20.89 -12.64
CA ILE A 176 -26.01 19.47 -12.86
C ILE A 176 -25.27 18.90 -14.07
N ALA A 177 -25.21 19.64 -15.18
CA ALA A 177 -24.48 19.21 -16.37
C ALA A 177 -22.97 19.09 -16.09
N ILE A 178 -22.37 20.05 -15.36
CA ILE A 178 -20.95 20.02 -14.99
C ILE A 178 -20.66 18.84 -14.06
N GLY A 179 -21.50 18.60 -13.05
CA GLY A 179 -21.36 17.47 -12.15
C GLY A 179 -21.54 16.12 -12.85
N SER A 180 -22.51 16.02 -13.77
CA SER A 180 -22.71 14.82 -14.60
C SER A 180 -21.48 14.55 -15.47
N PHE A 181 -20.89 15.59 -16.06
CA PHE A 181 -19.64 15.46 -16.80
C PHE A 181 -18.46 15.02 -15.92
N LEU A 182 -18.34 15.56 -14.69
CA LEU A 182 -17.35 15.09 -13.72
C LEU A 182 -17.52 13.60 -13.39
N CYS A 183 -18.75 13.13 -13.19
CA CYS A 183 -19.04 11.71 -12.99
C CYS A 183 -18.60 10.86 -14.20
N THR A 184 -18.83 11.31 -15.44
CA THR A 184 -18.32 10.60 -16.64
C THR A 184 -16.79 10.54 -16.68
N MET A 185 -16.10 11.61 -16.27
CA MET A 185 -14.64 11.64 -16.22
C MET A 185 -14.10 10.70 -15.14
N VAL A 186 -14.68 10.74 -13.93
CA VAL A 186 -14.35 9.81 -12.85
C VAL A 186 -14.56 8.37 -13.31
N LEU A 187 -15.69 8.06 -13.96
CA LEU A 187 -15.96 6.75 -14.53
C LEU A 187 -14.86 6.29 -15.50
N SER A 188 -14.38 7.19 -16.38
CA SER A 188 -13.31 6.86 -17.32
C SER A 188 -11.98 6.52 -16.63
N ILE A 189 -11.69 7.17 -15.50
CA ILE A 189 -10.48 6.96 -14.69
C ILE A 189 -10.62 5.69 -13.83
N THR A 190 -11.80 5.45 -13.25
CA THR A 190 -12.06 4.26 -12.43
C THR A 190 -12.14 3.00 -13.27
N LYS A 191 -12.52 3.08 -14.54
CA LYS A 191 -12.51 1.93 -15.47
C LYS A 191 -11.15 1.24 -15.56
N GLN A 192 -10.06 2.01 -15.52
CA GLN A 192 -8.70 1.47 -15.52
C GLN A 192 -8.19 1.12 -14.12
N SER A 193 -8.52 1.95 -13.11
CA SER A 193 -7.94 1.82 -11.77
C SER A 193 -8.72 0.88 -10.83
N GLN A 194 -9.98 0.57 -11.15
CA GLN A 194 -10.91 -0.21 -10.33
C GLN A 194 -11.07 0.33 -8.89
N LYS A 195 -10.73 1.62 -8.69
CA LYS A 195 -10.86 2.28 -7.39
C LYS A 195 -12.29 2.69 -7.16
N PHE A 196 -12.79 2.47 -5.95
CA PHE A 196 -14.11 2.89 -5.54
C PHE A 196 -14.15 4.40 -5.29
N CYS A 197 -15.08 5.09 -5.95
CA CYS A 197 -15.35 6.52 -5.79
C CYS A 197 -16.79 6.73 -5.28
N PRO A 198 -17.01 6.90 -3.97
CA PRO A 198 -18.34 7.05 -3.40
C PRO A 198 -18.98 8.38 -3.80
N GLU A 199 -18.21 9.46 -3.96
CA GLU A 199 -18.76 10.80 -4.20
C GLU A 199 -19.53 10.88 -5.53
N ALA A 200 -19.04 10.19 -6.56
CA ALA A 200 -19.73 10.10 -7.84
C ALA A 200 -21.05 9.33 -7.74
N ILE A 201 -21.08 8.23 -6.99
CA ILE A 201 -22.31 7.44 -6.78
C ILE A 201 -23.34 8.27 -5.99
N MET A 202 -22.91 8.94 -4.93
CA MET A 202 -23.77 9.80 -4.11
C MET A 202 -24.33 10.97 -4.91
N PHE A 203 -23.53 11.57 -5.80
CA PHE A 203 -24.00 12.62 -6.71
C PHE A 203 -25.07 12.09 -7.67
N LEU A 204 -24.86 10.93 -8.32
CA LEU A 204 -25.86 10.32 -9.20
C LEU A 204 -27.16 9.97 -8.46
N GLN A 205 -27.04 9.46 -7.23
CA GLN A 205 -28.18 9.21 -6.35
C GLN A 205 -28.91 10.50 -6.00
N THR A 206 -28.20 11.58 -5.73
CA THR A 206 -28.78 12.90 -5.46
C THR A 206 -29.54 13.45 -6.67
N LEU A 207 -29.02 13.23 -7.89
CA LEU A 207 -29.75 13.58 -9.12
C LEU A 207 -31.05 12.78 -9.27
N LEU A 208 -31.04 11.47 -8.96
CA LEU A 208 -32.25 10.64 -8.94
C LEU A 208 -33.27 11.09 -7.89
N MET A 209 -32.80 11.61 -6.76
CA MET A 209 -33.71 12.16 -5.75
C MET A 209 -34.33 13.49 -6.22
N ALA A 210 -33.57 14.31 -6.94
CA ALA A 210 -34.02 15.60 -7.46
C ALA A 210 -35.05 15.50 -8.61
N THR A 211 -35.34 14.29 -9.11
CA THR A 211 -36.38 14.06 -10.14
C THR A 211 -37.75 13.76 -9.54
N THR A 212 -37.80 13.41 -8.25
CA THR A 212 -39.04 13.03 -7.56
C THR A 212 -39.48 14.14 -6.62
N GLU A 213 -40.75 14.54 -6.69
CA GLU A 213 -41.38 15.42 -5.70
C GLU A 213 -41.67 14.64 -4.40
N ARG A 214 -40.61 14.19 -3.71
CA ARG A 214 -40.81 13.55 -2.40
C ARG A 214 -41.20 14.63 -1.39
N LYS A 215 -42.38 14.48 -0.76
CA LYS A 215 -42.64 15.12 0.54
C LYS A 215 -41.61 14.56 1.53
N PRO A 216 -40.98 15.39 2.38
CA PRO A 216 -39.95 14.91 3.31
C PRO A 216 -40.61 14.04 4.37
N ALA A 217 -40.70 12.73 4.14
CA ALA A 217 -41.31 11.81 5.07
C ALA A 217 -40.40 10.61 5.34
N SER A 218 -40.20 10.41 6.64
CA SER A 218 -39.58 9.29 7.34
C SER A 218 -38.04 9.26 7.38
N TYR A 219 -37.56 9.61 8.58
CA TYR A 219 -36.20 9.67 9.11
C TYR A 219 -35.42 8.33 9.11
N GLN A 220 -35.77 7.34 8.28
CA GLN A 220 -35.16 5.99 8.34
C GLN A 220 -34.14 5.69 7.23
N GLU A 221 -34.13 6.46 6.14
CA GLU A 221 -33.16 6.29 5.03
C GLU A 221 -31.87 7.14 5.24
N SER A 222 -31.81 7.89 6.33
CA SER A 222 -30.87 8.98 6.64
C SER A 222 -29.53 8.56 7.25
N ARG A 223 -28.85 7.53 6.76
CA ARG A 223 -27.50 7.18 7.28
C ARG A 223 -26.32 7.59 6.40
N PHE A 224 -26.52 7.78 5.10
CA PHE A 224 -25.44 8.20 4.18
C PHE A 224 -25.53 9.65 3.69
N TYR A 225 -26.68 10.31 3.89
CA TYR A 225 -26.94 11.65 3.35
C TYR A 225 -26.40 12.80 4.21
N HIS A 226 -25.90 12.54 5.41
CA HIS A 226 -25.40 13.59 6.32
C HIS A 226 -24.01 14.15 5.95
N LEU A 227 -23.32 13.59 4.95
CA LEU A 227 -21.96 14.01 4.57
C LEU A 227 -21.90 14.92 3.34
N MET A 228 -22.96 14.99 2.53
CA MET A 228 -23.11 16.03 1.51
C MET A 228 -23.83 17.22 2.14
N GLU A 229 -23.33 18.43 1.94
CA GLU A 229 -24.08 19.66 2.22
C GLU A 229 -25.22 19.81 1.20
N LEU A 230 -26.24 18.94 1.33
CA LEU A 230 -27.45 19.02 0.54
C LEU A 230 -28.28 20.20 1.05
N LYS A 231 -28.01 21.40 0.52
CA LYS A 231 -29.00 22.47 0.54
C LYS A 231 -30.22 21.97 -0.20
N GLU A 232 -31.38 22.04 0.47
CA GLU A 232 -32.72 21.68 0.00
C GLU A 232 -32.79 21.33 -1.49
N LEU A 233 -32.89 20.03 -1.79
CA LEU A 233 -33.06 19.56 -3.17
C LEU A 233 -34.43 20.02 -3.65
N LYS A 234 -34.47 21.18 -4.29
CA LYS A 234 -35.60 21.57 -5.14
C LYS A 234 -35.71 20.50 -6.24
N PRO A 235 -36.93 20.15 -6.70
CA PRO A 235 -37.14 19.20 -7.79
C PRO A 235 -36.70 19.82 -9.13
N LEU A 236 -35.39 20.04 -9.30
CA LEU A 236 -34.79 20.72 -10.45
C LEU A 236 -34.94 19.89 -11.74
N LEU A 237 -35.05 18.57 -11.62
CA LEU A 237 -35.09 17.60 -12.71
C LEU A 237 -36.47 16.91 -12.87
N HIS A 238 -37.51 17.42 -12.22
CA HIS A 238 -38.85 16.87 -12.39
C HIS A 238 -39.39 17.20 -13.79
N ILE A 239 -39.92 16.21 -14.51
CA ILE A 239 -40.40 16.37 -15.89
C ILE A 239 -41.88 16.81 -15.84
N HIS A 240 -42.18 17.99 -16.36
CA HIS A 240 -43.54 18.52 -16.35
C HIS A 240 -44.33 18.15 -17.62
N ASP A 241 -43.68 18.15 -18.78
CA ASP A 241 -44.27 17.87 -20.08
C ASP A 241 -43.70 16.62 -20.74
N ARG A 242 -44.49 15.99 -21.62
CA ARG A 242 -44.06 14.79 -22.37
C ARG A 242 -43.07 15.16 -23.46
N VAL A 243 -41.86 14.61 -23.37
CA VAL A 243 -40.79 14.77 -24.36
C VAL A 243 -40.78 13.58 -25.32
N ASN A 244 -40.82 13.85 -26.63
CA ASN A 244 -40.89 12.82 -27.68
C ASN A 244 -39.51 12.42 -28.25
N GLU A 245 -38.52 13.31 -28.23
CA GLU A 245 -37.18 13.06 -28.78
C GLU A 245 -36.09 13.15 -27.71
N ILE A 246 -35.33 12.06 -27.53
CA ILE A 246 -34.14 12.07 -26.68
C ILE A 246 -32.93 12.49 -27.53
N ARG A 247 -32.32 13.61 -27.17
CA ARG A 247 -31.07 14.08 -27.79
C ARG A 247 -29.91 13.87 -26.81
N PRO A 248 -28.75 13.37 -27.26
CA PRO A 248 -27.59 13.29 -26.39
C PRO A 248 -27.14 14.69 -25.97
N LEU A 249 -26.77 14.83 -24.70
CA LEU A 249 -26.33 16.12 -24.17
C LEU A 249 -24.99 16.54 -24.80
N ASN A 250 -25.02 17.57 -25.65
CA ASN A 250 -23.79 18.17 -26.12
C ASN A 250 -23.22 19.11 -25.05
N PHE A 251 -22.27 18.58 -24.26
CA PHE A 251 -21.64 19.31 -23.16
C PHE A 251 -21.03 20.65 -23.60
N LEU A 252 -20.50 20.74 -24.83
CA LEU A 252 -19.89 21.95 -25.34
C LEU A 252 -20.94 23.05 -25.55
N MET A 253 -22.10 22.68 -26.10
CA MET A 253 -23.25 23.60 -26.21
C MET A 253 -23.76 24.08 -24.85
N VAL A 254 -23.70 23.23 -23.83
CA VAL A 254 -24.10 23.58 -22.46
C VAL A 254 -23.14 24.61 -21.87
N MET A 255 -21.83 24.46 -22.07
CA MET A 255 -20.83 25.36 -21.51
C MET A 255 -20.77 26.74 -22.20
N ASP A 256 -21.20 26.83 -23.45
CA ASP A 256 -21.28 28.10 -24.18
C ASP A 256 -22.49 28.96 -23.74
N LYS A 257 -23.59 28.34 -23.32
CA LYS A 257 -24.81 29.01 -22.84
C LYS A 257 -24.61 29.73 -21.50
N GLN A 258 -25.34 30.82 -21.29
CA GLN A 258 -25.38 31.57 -20.03
C GLN A 258 -26.27 30.87 -19.00
N GLU A 259 -25.96 31.04 -17.71
CA GLU A 259 -26.63 30.37 -16.57
C GLU A 259 -28.15 30.61 -16.54
N ASP A 260 -28.61 31.80 -16.93
CA ASP A 260 -30.03 32.19 -16.85
C ASP A 260 -30.87 31.81 -18.07
N THR A 261 -30.38 30.94 -18.95
CA THR A 261 -31.12 30.55 -20.15
C THR A 261 -32.25 29.57 -19.83
N SER A 262 -33.43 29.79 -20.44
CA SER A 262 -34.61 28.90 -20.35
C SER A 262 -34.33 27.46 -20.78
N PHE A 263 -33.23 27.24 -21.50
CA PHE A 263 -32.71 25.92 -21.87
C PHE A 263 -32.51 25.00 -20.66
N PHE A 264 -31.98 25.51 -19.54
CA PHE A 264 -31.71 24.69 -18.35
C PHE A 264 -32.96 24.28 -17.59
N SER A 265 -34.08 24.97 -17.84
CA SER A 265 -35.40 24.63 -17.29
C SER A 265 -36.24 23.80 -18.25
N SER A 266 -35.74 23.52 -19.46
CA SER A 266 -36.47 22.72 -20.45
C SER A 266 -36.49 21.23 -20.09
N ASP A 267 -37.61 20.57 -20.35
CA ASP A 267 -37.74 19.13 -20.12
C ASP A 267 -36.85 18.30 -21.06
N ASP A 268 -36.58 18.79 -22.27
CA ASP A 268 -35.60 18.19 -23.19
C ASP A 268 -34.21 18.07 -22.53
N PHE A 269 -33.76 19.13 -21.84
CA PHE A 269 -32.49 19.13 -21.12
C PHE A 269 -32.52 18.14 -19.95
N ARG A 270 -33.60 18.13 -19.16
CA ARG A 270 -33.77 17.21 -18.01
C ARG A 270 -33.72 15.75 -18.45
N VAL A 271 -34.45 15.38 -19.52
CA VAL A 271 -34.43 14.03 -20.09
C VAL A 271 -33.04 13.67 -20.60
N SER A 272 -32.36 14.59 -21.28
CA SER A 272 -30.99 14.36 -21.78
C SER A 272 -30.00 14.09 -20.63
N VAL A 273 -30.08 14.86 -19.54
CA VAL A 273 -29.27 14.66 -18.33
C VAL A 273 -29.57 13.30 -17.70
N LEU A 274 -30.85 12.95 -17.55
CA LEU A 274 -31.27 11.68 -16.97
C LEU A 274 -30.71 10.48 -17.75
N VAL A 275 -30.75 10.54 -19.08
CA VAL A 275 -30.15 9.49 -19.93
C VAL A 275 -28.65 9.36 -19.67
N THR A 276 -27.92 10.47 -19.62
CA THR A 276 -26.47 10.43 -19.32
C THR A 276 -26.17 9.92 -17.91
N MET A 277 -27.03 10.22 -16.94
CA MET A 277 -26.93 9.75 -15.57
C MET A 277 -27.15 8.24 -15.48
N VAL A 278 -28.14 7.68 -16.18
CA VAL A 278 -28.38 6.23 -16.21
C VAL A 278 -27.24 5.48 -16.89
N GLU A 279 -26.73 6.02 -17.99
CA GLU A 279 -25.61 5.40 -18.71
C GLU A 279 -24.32 5.43 -17.91
N THR A 280 -24.05 6.52 -17.19
CA THR A 280 -22.91 6.59 -16.26
C THR A 280 -23.07 5.67 -15.06
N LEU A 281 -24.27 5.60 -14.48
CA LEU A 281 -24.59 4.68 -13.39
C LEU A 281 -24.40 3.22 -13.81
N ARG A 282 -24.90 2.83 -15.00
CA ARG A 282 -24.67 1.51 -15.57
C ARG A 282 -23.18 1.20 -15.68
N GLY A 283 -22.38 2.16 -16.15
CA GLY A 283 -20.92 2.01 -16.20
C GLY A 283 -20.29 1.77 -14.82
N PHE A 284 -20.76 2.44 -13.77
CA PHE A 284 -20.28 2.19 -12.40
C PHE A 284 -20.71 0.83 -11.87
N VAL A 285 -21.93 0.38 -12.18
CA VAL A 285 -22.40 -0.98 -11.85
C VAL A 285 -21.50 -2.04 -12.49
N ASP A 286 -21.14 -1.87 -13.76
CA ASP A 286 -20.28 -2.81 -14.49
C ASP A 286 -18.85 -2.86 -13.93
N ILE A 287 -18.29 -1.73 -13.50
CA ILE A 287 -16.95 -1.66 -12.89
C ILE A 287 -16.95 -2.28 -11.49
N TYR A 288 -17.95 -1.96 -10.67
CA TYR A 288 -17.98 -2.34 -9.26
C TYR A 288 -18.65 -3.69 -8.98
N LYS A 289 -18.98 -4.47 -10.02
CA LYS A 289 -19.61 -5.79 -9.92
C LYS A 289 -18.84 -6.78 -9.01
N GLU A 290 -17.54 -6.61 -8.82
CA GLU A 290 -16.70 -7.51 -8.02
C GLU A 290 -16.63 -7.12 -6.53
N LEU A 291 -17.16 -5.95 -6.16
CA LEU A 291 -17.12 -5.49 -4.77
C LEU A 291 -18.04 -6.35 -3.89
N SER A 292 -17.52 -6.84 -2.76
CA SER A 292 -18.32 -7.61 -1.80
C SER A 292 -19.45 -6.80 -1.14
N SER A 293 -19.35 -5.47 -1.18
CA SER A 293 -20.35 -4.52 -0.67
C SER A 293 -21.30 -4.00 -1.77
N PHE A 294 -21.31 -4.64 -2.94
CA PHE A 294 -22.15 -4.25 -4.07
C PHE A 294 -23.65 -4.16 -3.69
N PRO A 295 -24.25 -5.14 -2.99
CA PRO A 295 -25.66 -5.07 -2.61
C PRO A 295 -25.98 -3.83 -1.76
N GLU A 296 -25.13 -3.46 -0.81
CA GLU A 296 -25.35 -2.33 0.09
C GLU A 296 -25.28 -0.99 -0.63
N ILE A 297 -24.44 -0.88 -1.66
CA ILE A 297 -24.23 0.35 -2.42
C ILE A 297 -25.38 0.56 -3.42
N PHE A 298 -25.71 -0.48 -4.20
CA PHE A 298 -26.60 -0.33 -5.36
C PHE A 298 -28.06 -0.74 -5.12
N SER A 299 -28.39 -1.58 -4.13
CA SER A 299 -29.79 -1.94 -3.87
C SER A 299 -30.68 -0.72 -3.57
N PRO A 300 -30.26 0.27 -2.78
CA PRO A 300 -31.06 1.48 -2.58
C PRO A 300 -31.28 2.25 -3.89
N ILE A 301 -30.27 2.32 -4.74
CA ILE A 301 -30.35 3.00 -6.04
C ILE A 301 -31.33 2.27 -6.98
N SER A 302 -31.33 0.93 -6.99
CA SER A 302 -32.29 0.12 -7.75
C SER A 302 -33.75 0.46 -7.40
N MET A 303 -34.06 0.59 -6.09
CA MET A 303 -35.39 0.99 -5.63
C MET A 303 -35.76 2.39 -6.13
N LEU A 304 -34.81 3.34 -6.03
CA LEU A 304 -35.01 4.70 -6.54
C LEU A 304 -35.25 4.76 -8.06
N LEU A 305 -34.52 3.96 -8.84
CA LEU A 305 -34.71 3.88 -10.29
C LEU A 305 -36.12 3.40 -10.66
N LEU A 306 -36.63 2.39 -9.96
CA LEU A 306 -37.99 1.86 -10.19
C LEU A 306 -39.07 2.86 -9.80
N GLU A 307 -38.88 3.60 -8.71
CA GLU A 307 -39.80 4.69 -8.33
C GLU A 307 -39.82 5.82 -9.36
N VAL A 308 -38.65 6.26 -9.82
CA VAL A 308 -38.53 7.32 -10.83
C VAL A 308 -39.14 6.87 -12.17
N ALA A 309 -38.99 5.59 -12.52
CA ALA A 309 -39.59 5.03 -13.74
C ALA A 309 -41.13 4.97 -13.72
N GLN A 310 -41.77 5.04 -12.54
CA GLN A 310 -43.24 5.00 -12.39
C GLN A 310 -43.90 6.37 -12.56
N GLN A 311 -43.15 7.44 -12.81
CA GLN A 311 -43.72 8.79 -13.01
C GLN A 311 -44.49 8.92 -14.34
N ASP A 312 -45.65 9.58 -14.30
CA ASP A 312 -46.61 9.68 -15.41
C ASP A 312 -46.06 10.36 -16.69
N ASN A 313 -45.08 11.27 -16.53
CA ASN A 313 -44.51 12.08 -17.62
C ASN A 313 -43.18 11.54 -18.18
N MET A 314 -42.71 10.38 -17.69
CA MET A 314 -41.42 9.83 -18.09
C MET A 314 -41.49 9.19 -19.50
N PRO A 315 -40.56 9.50 -20.42
CA PRO A 315 -40.51 8.86 -21.74
C PRO A 315 -40.30 7.34 -21.65
N ALA A 316 -41.03 6.56 -22.46
CA ALA A 316 -40.99 5.08 -22.42
C ALA A 316 -39.57 4.51 -22.59
N THR A 317 -38.79 5.08 -23.52
CA THR A 317 -37.39 4.66 -23.75
C THR A 317 -36.47 4.87 -22.54
N LEU A 318 -36.74 5.90 -21.73
CA LEU A 318 -36.01 6.15 -20.50
C LEU A 318 -36.49 5.25 -19.36
N GLN A 319 -37.80 4.99 -19.28
CA GLN A 319 -38.36 3.99 -18.36
C GLN A 319 -37.75 2.61 -18.58
N ASP A 320 -37.60 2.18 -19.84
CA ASP A 320 -36.98 0.89 -20.19
C ASP A 320 -35.51 0.86 -19.75
N LYS A 321 -34.74 1.92 -20.03
CA LYS A 321 -33.35 2.04 -19.56
C LYS A 321 -33.24 1.98 -18.03
N PHE A 322 -34.16 2.62 -17.29
CA PHE A 322 -34.17 2.56 -15.84
C PHE A 322 -34.45 1.14 -15.32
N LYS A 323 -35.45 0.46 -15.90
CA LYS A 323 -35.79 -0.93 -15.55
C LYS A 323 -34.64 -1.87 -15.86
N ASP A 324 -34.01 -1.75 -17.03
CA ASP A 324 -32.85 -2.55 -17.42
C ASP A 324 -31.70 -2.46 -16.41
N VAL A 325 -31.37 -1.23 -15.97
CA VAL A 325 -30.29 -1.02 -14.99
C VAL A 325 -30.70 -1.52 -13.59
N ALA A 326 -31.95 -1.33 -13.18
CA ALA A 326 -32.46 -1.86 -11.92
C ALA A 326 -32.43 -3.40 -11.89
N GLU A 327 -32.84 -4.05 -12.99
CA GLU A 327 -32.76 -5.51 -13.14
C GLU A 327 -31.32 -6.02 -13.09
N LEU A 328 -30.39 -5.34 -13.77
CA LEU A 328 -28.96 -5.66 -13.72
C LEU A 328 -28.42 -5.60 -12.28
N ILE A 329 -28.76 -4.55 -11.54
CA ILE A 329 -28.37 -4.39 -10.14
C ILE A 329 -28.96 -5.52 -9.28
N ASN A 330 -30.26 -5.80 -9.42
CA ASN A 330 -30.94 -6.82 -8.62
C ASN A 330 -30.37 -8.22 -8.88
N LYS A 331 -30.08 -8.55 -10.14
CA LYS A 331 -29.42 -9.81 -10.50
C LYS A 331 -28.07 -9.96 -9.82
N GLN A 332 -27.19 -8.98 -9.95
CA GLN A 332 -25.86 -9.01 -9.32
C GLN A 332 -25.95 -9.01 -7.79
N ALA A 333 -26.88 -8.23 -7.21
CA ALA A 333 -27.08 -8.21 -5.77
C ALA A 333 -27.52 -9.58 -5.22
N ASN A 334 -28.35 -10.32 -5.96
CA ASN A 334 -28.76 -11.67 -5.57
C ASN A 334 -27.60 -12.66 -5.66
N GLU A 335 -26.80 -12.63 -6.74
CA GLU A 335 -25.59 -13.46 -6.88
C GLU A 335 -24.60 -13.22 -5.72
N HIS A 336 -24.41 -11.96 -5.31
CA HIS A 336 -23.58 -11.61 -4.15
C HIS A 336 -24.18 -12.09 -2.83
N ARG A 337 -25.51 -12.03 -2.66
CA ARG A 337 -26.19 -12.52 -1.44
C ARG A 337 -26.04 -14.02 -1.28
N GLU A 338 -26.12 -14.78 -2.37
CA GLU A 338 -25.94 -16.24 -2.37
C GLU A 338 -24.49 -16.65 -2.08
N THR A 339 -23.52 -15.93 -2.63
CA THR A 339 -22.09 -16.26 -2.47
C THR A 339 -21.44 -15.66 -1.22
N ARG A 340 -22.17 -14.82 -0.47
CA ARG A 340 -21.63 -14.03 0.64
C ARG A 340 -21.08 -14.90 1.76
N LYS A 341 -19.87 -14.57 2.22
CA LYS A 341 -19.23 -15.18 3.39
C LYS A 341 -18.90 -14.12 4.44
N PRO A 342 -18.93 -14.47 5.74
CA PRO A 342 -18.51 -13.55 6.79
C PRO A 342 -17.01 -13.20 6.67
N LEU A 343 -16.66 -11.96 6.98
CA LEU A 343 -15.28 -11.47 6.90
C LEU A 343 -14.38 -12.16 7.93
N GLN A 344 -13.19 -12.55 7.50
CA GLN A 344 -12.20 -13.24 8.33
C GLN A 344 -10.85 -12.52 8.26
N MET A 345 -10.81 -11.25 8.68
CA MET A 345 -9.63 -10.38 8.56
C MET A 345 -8.42 -10.85 9.36
N HIS A 346 -8.63 -11.54 10.49
CA HIS A 346 -7.55 -11.91 11.43
C HIS A 346 -6.99 -13.32 11.23
N LYS A 347 -7.22 -13.95 10.06
CA LYS A 347 -6.61 -15.23 9.73
C LYS A 347 -5.11 -15.05 9.45
N LYS A 348 -4.29 -15.22 10.49
CA LYS A 348 -2.82 -15.23 10.39
C LYS A 348 -2.33 -16.66 10.14
N LYS A 349 -1.37 -16.81 9.23
CA LYS A 349 -0.62 -18.06 9.11
C LYS A 349 0.20 -18.25 10.40
N PRO A 350 0.19 -19.46 11.00
CA PRO A 350 0.98 -19.72 12.20
C PRO A 350 2.46 -19.49 11.90
N VAL A 351 3.17 -18.82 12.81
CA VAL A 351 4.60 -18.57 12.67
C VAL A 351 5.32 -19.91 12.84
N PRO A 352 6.19 -20.31 11.89
CA PRO A 352 6.94 -21.55 12.02
C PRO A 352 7.88 -21.49 13.22
N ILE A 353 8.15 -22.66 13.83
CA ILE A 353 9.11 -22.78 14.93
C ILE A 353 10.47 -22.29 14.42
N LYS A 354 11.14 -21.43 15.19
CA LYS A 354 12.49 -20.95 14.86
C LYS A 354 13.45 -22.13 14.83
N LEU A 355 13.98 -22.44 13.65
CA LEU A 355 15.02 -23.44 13.48
C LEU A 355 16.35 -22.85 13.94
N LEU A 356 17.04 -23.56 14.83
CA LEU A 356 18.40 -23.21 15.25
C LEU A 356 19.39 -24.11 14.51
N ALA A 357 20.47 -23.54 14.00
CA ALA A 357 21.54 -24.32 13.40
C ALA A 357 22.26 -25.11 14.52
N PRO A 358 22.37 -26.45 14.41
CA PRO A 358 23.10 -27.23 15.39
C PRO A 358 24.58 -26.84 15.38
N LYS A 359 25.17 -26.67 16.56
CA LYS A 359 26.61 -26.49 16.69
C LYS A 359 27.27 -27.86 16.77
N PHE A 360 27.99 -28.23 15.72
CA PHE A 360 28.79 -29.46 15.68
C PHE A 360 30.09 -29.18 14.91
N GLU A 361 31.06 -30.08 15.06
CA GLU A 361 32.28 -30.07 14.26
C GLU A 361 32.16 -31.15 13.20
N GLU A 362 32.50 -30.83 11.96
CA GLU A 362 32.37 -31.75 10.83
C GLU A 362 33.24 -33.01 11.01
N ASN A 363 34.42 -32.87 11.62
CA ASN A 363 35.39 -33.95 11.82
C ASN A 363 35.56 -34.32 13.30
N PHE A 364 34.46 -34.62 14.00
CA PHE A 364 34.51 -34.96 15.42
C PHE A 364 35.31 -36.24 15.70
N VAL A 365 36.22 -36.17 16.67
CA VAL A 365 37.08 -37.28 17.13
C VAL A 365 36.98 -37.36 18.64
N LYS A 366 36.55 -38.51 19.16
CA LYS A 366 36.37 -38.75 20.60
C LYS A 366 37.70 -38.60 21.34
N GLY A 367 37.76 -37.70 22.32
CA GLY A 367 38.93 -37.47 23.16
C GLY A 367 39.85 -36.33 22.71
N ARG A 368 39.55 -35.68 21.57
CA ARG A 368 40.21 -34.44 21.16
C ARG A 368 39.52 -33.24 21.81
N ASP A 369 40.30 -32.31 22.34
CA ASP A 369 39.82 -31.03 22.87
C ASP A 369 39.71 -30.03 21.70
N TYR A 370 38.50 -29.52 21.42
CA TYR A 370 38.21 -28.58 20.32
C TYR A 370 37.98 -27.14 20.81
N ASP A 371 38.61 -26.79 21.93
CA ASP A 371 38.61 -25.43 22.46
C ASP A 371 39.29 -24.50 21.43
N PRO A 372 38.66 -23.38 21.00
CA PRO A 372 39.25 -22.47 20.03
C PRO A 372 40.55 -21.82 20.54
N ASP A 373 40.69 -21.67 21.86
CA ASP A 373 41.86 -21.07 22.49
C ASP A 373 43.00 -22.10 22.66
N ARG A 374 44.01 -22.02 21.80
CA ARG A 374 45.15 -22.96 21.78
C ARG A 374 45.91 -23.01 23.11
N GLU A 375 46.16 -21.86 23.73
CA GLU A 375 46.88 -21.77 25.00
C GLU A 375 46.16 -22.55 26.12
N ARG A 376 44.83 -22.50 26.15
CA ARG A 376 44.03 -23.24 27.13
C ARG A 376 44.11 -24.74 26.90
N VAL A 377 44.14 -25.20 25.65
CA VAL A 377 44.33 -26.62 25.30
C VAL A 377 45.70 -27.10 25.77
N GLU A 378 46.76 -26.35 25.48
CA GLU A 378 48.13 -26.72 25.86
C GLU A 378 48.30 -26.78 27.38
N MET A 379 47.80 -25.77 28.09
CA MET A 379 47.83 -25.74 29.56
C MET A 379 47.07 -26.93 30.18
N LYS A 380 45.89 -27.28 29.64
CA LYS A 380 45.14 -28.47 30.08
C LYS A 380 45.92 -29.75 29.79
N LYS A 381 46.56 -29.87 28.62
CA LYS A 381 47.39 -31.02 28.24
C LYS A 381 48.58 -31.19 29.19
N LEU A 382 49.32 -30.12 29.47
CA LEU A 382 50.45 -30.12 30.40
C LEU A 382 50.02 -30.51 31.81
N LYS A 383 48.92 -29.94 32.32
CA LYS A 383 48.37 -30.32 33.63
C LYS A 383 47.99 -31.79 33.70
N LYS A 384 47.38 -32.36 32.65
CA LYS A 384 47.05 -33.79 32.56
C LYS A 384 48.31 -34.65 32.61
N LEU A 385 49.38 -34.27 31.88
CA LEU A 385 50.66 -34.97 31.89
C LEU A 385 51.31 -34.94 33.28
N VAL A 386 51.45 -33.77 33.89
CA VAL A 386 52.03 -33.61 35.23
C VAL A 386 51.29 -34.48 36.26
N LYS A 387 49.95 -34.49 36.22
CA LYS A 387 49.16 -35.32 37.15
C LYS A 387 49.35 -36.82 36.91
N ARG A 388 49.48 -37.25 35.64
CA ARG A 388 49.72 -38.66 35.30
C ARG A 388 51.09 -39.11 35.79
N GLU A 389 52.13 -38.33 35.50
CA GLU A 389 53.50 -38.60 35.93
C GLU A 389 53.61 -38.61 37.46
N ALA A 390 53.06 -37.59 38.14
CA ALA A 390 53.06 -37.53 39.61
C ALA A 390 52.35 -38.74 40.24
N LYS A 391 51.24 -39.20 39.65
CA LYS A 391 50.51 -40.38 40.14
C LYS A 391 51.25 -41.68 39.84
N GLY A 392 51.99 -41.75 38.72
CA GLY A 392 52.87 -42.85 38.38
C GLY A 392 54.03 -42.95 39.37
N ALA A 393 54.78 -41.87 39.54
CA ALA A 393 55.89 -41.79 40.49
C ALA A 393 55.45 -42.12 41.94
N ALA A 394 54.32 -41.57 42.39
CA ALA A 394 53.79 -41.89 43.71
C ALA A 394 53.38 -43.36 43.87
N ARG A 395 52.97 -44.05 42.79
CA ARG A 395 52.66 -45.48 42.83
C ARG A 395 53.94 -46.32 42.95
N GLU A 396 54.98 -45.99 42.20
CA GLU A 396 56.27 -46.69 42.28
C GLU A 396 56.90 -46.48 43.68
N LEU A 397 56.94 -45.25 44.19
CA LEU A 397 57.43 -44.98 45.55
C LEU A 397 56.68 -45.77 46.64
N ARG A 398 55.37 -45.99 46.46
CA ARG A 398 54.60 -46.83 47.40
C ARG A 398 54.99 -48.29 47.30
N LYS A 399 55.16 -48.83 46.09
CA LYS A 399 55.63 -50.21 45.90
C LYS A 399 57.02 -50.42 46.48
N ASP A 400 57.94 -49.48 46.24
CA ASP A 400 59.29 -49.50 46.79
C ASP A 400 59.26 -49.48 48.31
N ASN A 401 58.38 -48.66 48.91
CA ASN A 401 58.24 -48.60 50.35
C ASN A 401 57.67 -49.91 50.94
N TYR A 402 56.66 -50.51 50.31
CA TYR A 402 56.16 -51.83 50.71
C TYR A 402 57.25 -52.91 50.62
N PHE A 403 58.02 -52.90 49.53
CA PHE A 403 59.13 -53.83 49.36
C PHE A 403 60.21 -53.66 50.45
N LEU A 404 60.62 -52.42 50.74
CA LEU A 404 61.57 -52.12 51.81
C LEU A 404 61.03 -52.52 53.19
N PHE A 405 59.72 -52.38 53.41
CA PHE A 405 59.08 -52.79 54.66
C PHE A 405 59.12 -54.31 54.84
N GLU A 406 58.76 -55.09 53.81
CA GLU A 406 58.84 -56.56 53.85
C GLU A 406 60.28 -57.06 54.08
N VAL A 407 61.28 -56.42 53.46
CA VAL A 407 62.70 -56.74 53.70
C VAL A 407 63.06 -56.49 55.16
N LYS A 408 62.67 -55.34 55.73
CA LYS A 408 62.92 -55.01 57.14
C LYS A 408 62.19 -55.93 58.11
N GLU A 409 60.96 -56.36 57.80
CA GLU A 409 60.25 -57.31 58.66
C GLU A 409 60.91 -58.68 58.66
N LYS A 410 61.37 -59.17 57.50
CA LYS A 410 62.17 -60.40 57.43
C LYS A 410 63.46 -60.30 58.24
N GLU A 411 64.18 -59.19 58.13
CA GLU A 411 65.38 -58.93 58.95
C GLU A 411 65.06 -58.93 60.45
N LYS A 412 63.96 -58.29 60.86
CA LYS A 412 63.54 -58.27 62.28
C LYS A 412 63.10 -59.64 62.79
N ALA A 413 62.33 -60.39 62.00
CA ALA A 413 61.87 -61.73 62.37
C ALA A 413 63.05 -62.68 62.59
N LEU A 414 64.05 -62.64 61.71
CA LEU A 414 65.31 -63.39 61.89
C LEU A 414 66.00 -63.03 63.21
N VAL A 415 66.10 -61.74 63.55
CA VAL A 415 66.68 -61.27 64.82
C VAL A 415 65.84 -61.70 66.04
N GLU A 416 64.51 -61.73 65.92
CA GLU A 416 63.61 -62.17 66.99
C GLU A 416 63.64 -63.69 67.18
N ASP A 417 63.70 -64.48 66.12
CA ASP A 417 63.87 -65.93 66.16
C ASP A 417 65.22 -66.29 66.81
N GLU A 418 66.30 -65.62 66.41
CA GLU A 418 67.61 -65.76 67.08
C GLU A 418 67.52 -65.44 68.58
N ARG A 419 66.78 -64.39 68.96
CA ARG A 419 66.57 -64.03 70.37
C ARG A 419 65.71 -65.05 71.11
N ALA A 420 64.66 -65.57 70.48
CA ALA A 420 63.72 -66.54 71.06
C ALA A 420 64.38 -67.90 71.25
N GLU A 421 65.19 -68.36 70.29
CA GLU A 421 66.02 -69.57 70.46
C GLU A 421 66.97 -69.42 71.64
N ASN A 422 67.65 -68.27 71.74
CA ASN A 422 68.54 -67.98 72.86
C ASN A 422 67.78 -67.96 74.21
N TYR A 423 66.58 -67.38 74.25
CA TYR A 423 65.73 -67.37 75.44
C TYR A 423 65.17 -68.77 75.79
N GLY A 424 64.76 -69.55 74.79
CA GLY A 424 64.25 -70.90 74.95
C GLY A 424 65.31 -71.85 75.51
N LYS A 425 66.55 -71.76 75.00
CA LYS A 425 67.71 -72.46 75.57
C LYS A 425 67.91 -72.11 77.04
N ALA A 426 67.82 -70.82 77.39
CA ALA A 426 67.93 -70.37 78.78
C ALA A 426 66.77 -70.87 79.67
N ARG A 427 65.54 -70.91 79.17
CA ARG A 427 64.36 -71.37 79.93
C ARG A 427 64.33 -72.89 80.12
N ALA A 428 64.70 -73.66 79.11
CA ALA A 428 64.83 -75.11 79.20
C ALA A 428 65.85 -75.48 80.30
N PHE A 429 66.99 -74.79 80.32
CA PHE A 429 68.00 -74.91 81.37
C PHE A 429 67.42 -74.65 82.77
N LEU A 430 66.59 -73.60 82.94
CA LEU A 430 65.93 -73.32 84.22
C LEU A 430 64.88 -74.38 84.63
N GLN A 431 64.10 -74.90 83.68
CA GLN A 431 63.10 -75.95 83.94
C GLN A 431 63.74 -77.27 84.35
N GLU A 432 64.88 -77.61 83.76
CA GLU A 432 65.65 -78.80 84.12
C GLU A 432 66.12 -78.72 85.59
N GLN A 433 66.53 -77.52 86.04
CA GLN A 433 66.81 -77.27 87.46
C GLN A 433 65.58 -77.45 88.36
N GLU A 434 64.40 -76.96 87.95
CA GLU A 434 63.16 -77.10 88.73
C GLU A 434 62.71 -78.57 88.84
N HIS A 435 62.82 -79.34 87.75
CA HIS A 435 62.49 -80.77 87.74
C HIS A 435 63.43 -81.57 88.66
N ALA A 436 64.74 -81.29 88.61
CA ALA A 436 65.72 -81.87 89.53
C ALA A 436 65.35 -81.59 91.00
N PHE A 437 64.83 -80.39 91.29
CA PHE A 437 64.35 -80.03 92.63
C PHE A 437 63.10 -80.83 93.06
N LYS A 438 62.08 -80.94 92.20
CA LYS A 438 60.79 -81.60 92.54
C LYS A 438 60.84 -83.12 92.59
N SER A 439 61.68 -83.77 91.79
CA SER A 439 61.77 -85.24 91.70
C SER A 439 62.35 -85.91 92.97
N GLY A 440 62.73 -85.12 93.99
CA GLY A 440 63.16 -85.67 95.27
C GLY A 440 64.51 -86.39 95.18
N GLN A 441 65.28 -86.19 94.10
CA GLN A 441 66.72 -86.49 94.06
C GLN A 441 67.51 -85.77 95.18
N LEU A 442 66.84 -84.85 95.89
CA LEU A 442 67.26 -84.19 97.13
C LEU A 442 66.48 -84.71 98.38
N GLY A 443 66.46 -86.03 98.62
CA GLY A 443 66.19 -86.78 99.89
C GLY A 443 65.07 -86.37 100.91
N LYS A 444 64.12 -87.27 101.23
CA LYS A 444 63.14 -87.17 102.36
C LYS A 444 63.57 -87.95 103.63
N GLY A 445 63.55 -87.30 104.81
CA GLY A 445 63.82 -87.93 106.12
C GLY A 445 62.62 -88.61 106.81
N LYS A 446 62.85 -89.76 107.48
CA LYS A 446 61.89 -90.58 108.28
C LYS A 446 62.11 -90.44 109.80
N GLY A 447 61.04 -90.57 110.61
CA GLY A 447 61.04 -90.95 112.06
C GLY A 447 60.19 -90.01 112.94
N ARG A 448 59.40 -90.41 113.95
CA ARG A 448 59.46 -91.56 114.88
C ARG A 448 58.14 -91.67 115.70
N LYS A 449 57.73 -92.90 116.07
CA LYS A 449 56.66 -93.26 117.06
C LYS A 449 57.07 -92.92 118.51
N ARG A 450 56.10 -92.66 119.42
CA ARG A 450 56.11 -93.19 120.80
C ARG A 450 54.74 -93.23 121.50
N ARG A 451 54.59 -94.27 122.35
CA ARG A 451 53.48 -94.70 123.22
C ARG A 451 53.23 -93.76 124.41
N ARG A 452 51.97 -93.59 124.85
CA ARG A 452 51.36 -94.27 126.01
C ARG A 452 49.84 -94.24 125.87
#